data_AF-A0A1C1CUB0-F1
#
_entry.id   AF-A0A1C1CUB0-F1
#
_cell.length_a   1.000
_cell.length_b   1.000
_cell.length_c   1.000
_cell.angle_alpha   90.00
_cell.angle_beta   90.00
_cell.angle_gamma   90.00
#
_symmetry.space_group_name_H-M   'P 1'
#
loop_
_entity.id
_entity.type
_entity.pdbx_description
1 polymer ?
#
loop_
_entity_poly.entity_id
_entity_poly.type
_entity_poly.pdbx_seq_one_letter_code
_entity_poly.pdbx_strand_id
1 'polypeptide(L)'
;MESLGGAGFASQRDAGPDRHWDLSRFSGLEVSIDPSQSDGKVYTLILKDEILPRDPDTGRERSTISWEFNFTGSRCRPGSHGRSSPSGPSAFFVPWDHFKPTFRGKRCDDPKSLDLSDVKGVSIMIRSFFGSQQGDFRLRIISIVATSSPDLPELAPTVASNPHEHGGVAASARASPAETRGR
;
A
#
# COMPACT_ATOMS: atom_id res chain seq x y z
N MET A 1 11.52 -1.24 19.16
CA MET A 1 10.68 -2.45 19.31
C MET A 1 10.65 -3.12 17.94
N GLU A 2 11.20 -4.32 17.83
CA GLU A 2 11.19 -5.11 16.59
C GLU A 2 9.94 -5.98 16.54
N SER A 3 9.32 -6.09 15.37
CA SER A 3 8.21 -7.02 15.16
C SER A 3 8.70 -8.47 15.14
N LEU A 4 7.95 -9.40 15.73
CA LEU A 4 8.23 -10.84 15.69
C LEU A 4 8.44 -11.31 14.23
N GLY A 5 9.65 -11.79 13.92
CA GLY A 5 10.03 -12.28 12.59
C GLY A 5 10.09 -11.20 11.50
N GLY A 6 10.20 -9.92 11.87
CA GLY A 6 10.21 -8.82 10.90
C GLY A 6 8.85 -8.57 10.25
N ALA A 7 7.76 -9.21 10.70
CA ALA A 7 6.42 -9.10 10.14
C ALA A 7 5.51 -8.21 11.02
N GLY A 8 5.83 -6.92 11.09
CA GLY A 8 5.02 -5.90 11.77
C GLY A 8 4.23 -5.03 10.81
N PHE A 9 3.06 -4.56 11.25
CA PHE A 9 2.28 -3.53 10.56
C PHE A 9 1.44 -2.72 11.56
N ALA A 10 1.00 -1.53 11.14
CA ALA A 10 -0.01 -0.74 11.81
C ALA A 10 -0.93 -0.10 10.74
N SER A 11 -2.21 0.07 11.04
CA SER A 11 -3.15 0.68 10.12
C SER A 11 -4.22 1.52 10.81
N GLN A 12 -4.73 2.51 10.08
CA GLN A 12 -5.92 3.27 10.41
C GLN A 12 -6.89 3.21 9.24
N ARG A 13 -8.16 3.00 9.54
CA ARG A 13 -9.26 2.97 8.56
C ARG A 13 -10.30 4.01 8.93
N ASP A 14 -11.06 4.44 7.93
CA ASP A 14 -12.24 5.25 8.13
C ASP A 14 -13.27 4.57 9.06
N ALA A 15 -14.09 5.40 9.71
CA ALA A 15 -15.02 4.93 10.73
C ALA A 15 -16.36 4.49 10.11
N GLY A 16 -16.75 3.25 10.40
CA GLY A 16 -18.09 2.72 10.13
C GLY A 16 -18.13 1.70 8.98
N PRO A 17 -18.90 0.61 9.11
CA PRO A 17 -19.05 -0.40 8.05
C PRO A 17 -20.03 0.01 6.94
N ASP A 18 -20.84 1.04 7.17
CA ASP A 18 -21.99 1.40 6.31
C ASP A 18 -21.65 2.53 5.33
N ARG A 19 -20.37 2.70 4.99
CA ARG A 19 -19.96 3.69 4.00
C ARG A 19 -20.04 3.06 2.62
N HIS A 20 -20.63 3.81 1.70
CA HIS A 20 -20.77 3.46 0.30
C HIS A 20 -20.51 4.71 -0.50
N TRP A 21 -19.39 4.73 -1.23
CA TRP A 21 -18.99 5.84 -2.09
C TRP A 21 -19.01 5.40 -3.55
N ASP A 22 -19.86 6.06 -4.33
CA ASP A 22 -19.77 6.00 -5.80
C ASP A 22 -18.68 6.97 -6.27
N LEU A 23 -17.53 6.40 -6.60
CA LEU A 23 -16.36 7.08 -7.14
C LEU A 23 -16.20 6.87 -8.66
N SER A 24 -17.18 6.24 -9.32
CA SER A 24 -17.10 5.83 -10.74
C SER A 24 -16.91 7.00 -11.72
N ARG A 25 -17.26 8.23 -11.29
CA ARG A 25 -17.12 9.46 -12.09
C ARG A 25 -15.73 10.09 -12.03
N PHE A 26 -14.89 9.65 -11.10
CA PHE A 26 -13.56 10.18 -10.89
C PHE A 26 -12.51 9.34 -11.60
N SER A 27 -11.34 9.91 -11.88
CA SER A 27 -10.23 9.21 -12.55
C SER A 27 -9.19 8.68 -11.56
N GLY A 28 -9.22 9.14 -10.32
CA GLY A 28 -8.29 8.71 -9.27
C GLY A 28 -8.46 9.50 -7.97
N LEU A 29 -7.45 9.38 -7.10
CA LEU A 29 -7.35 10.13 -5.85
C LEU A 29 -6.22 11.15 -5.91
N GLU A 30 -6.50 12.38 -5.48
CA GLU A 30 -5.51 13.33 -5.02
C GLU A 30 -5.24 13.09 -3.54
N VAL A 31 -3.96 12.97 -3.18
CA VAL A 31 -3.50 12.81 -1.81
C VAL A 31 -2.56 13.96 -1.49
N SER A 32 -2.89 14.71 -0.44
CA SER A 32 -2.06 15.80 0.08
C SER A 32 -1.48 15.42 1.44
N ILE A 33 -0.18 15.60 1.59
CA ILE A 33 0.55 15.34 2.83
C ILE A 33 1.35 16.57 3.25
N ASP A 34 1.73 16.63 4.52
CA ASP A 34 2.71 17.58 5.04
C ASP A 34 4.07 16.86 5.19
N PRO A 35 5.02 17.05 4.26
CA PRO A 35 6.33 16.40 4.32
C PRO A 35 7.14 16.81 5.55
N SER A 36 6.92 18.01 6.11
CA SER A 36 7.63 18.50 7.30
C SER A 36 7.22 17.79 8.58
N GLN A 37 6.02 17.18 8.59
CA GLN A 37 5.46 16.43 9.71
C GLN A 37 5.33 14.93 9.40
N SER A 38 5.92 14.47 8.30
CA SER A 38 5.92 13.07 7.87
C SER A 38 7.35 12.52 7.83
N ASP A 39 7.49 11.22 8.01
CA ASP A 39 8.76 10.54 7.79
C ASP A 39 8.92 10.08 6.33
N GLY A 40 10.08 9.54 6.00
CA GLY A 40 10.40 9.03 4.66
C GLY A 40 9.96 7.59 4.41
N LYS A 41 9.17 6.96 5.30
CA LYS A 41 8.82 5.54 5.18
C LYS A 41 7.82 5.29 4.04
N VAL A 42 7.67 4.02 3.69
CA VAL A 42 6.68 3.57 2.73
C VAL A 42 5.37 3.26 3.47
N TYR A 43 4.31 3.93 3.03
CA TYR A 43 2.93 3.72 3.46
C TYR A 43 2.13 3.11 2.32
N THR A 44 1.00 2.50 2.66
CA THR A 44 0.06 1.91 1.72
C THR A 44 -1.30 2.58 1.90
N LEU A 45 -1.81 3.18 0.83
CA LEU A 45 -3.21 3.57 0.70
C LEU A 45 -4.01 2.36 0.22
N ILE A 46 -5.10 2.04 0.89
CA ILE A 46 -5.89 0.85 0.65
C ILE A 46 -7.34 1.23 0.40
N LEU A 47 -7.92 0.72 -0.68
CA LEU A 47 -9.36 0.76 -0.93
C LEU A 47 -9.98 -0.62 -0.74
N LYS A 48 -11.21 -0.65 -0.25
CA LYS A 48 -12.07 -1.83 -0.22
C LYS A 48 -13.41 -1.52 -0.87
N ASP A 49 -13.83 -2.39 -1.77
CA ASP A 49 -15.16 -2.45 -2.40
C ASP A 49 -16.00 -3.61 -1.84
N GLU A 50 -15.36 -4.58 -1.19
CA GLU A 50 -16.04 -5.70 -0.55
C GLU A 50 -15.75 -5.77 0.97
N ILE A 51 -16.83 -5.79 1.75
CA ILE A 51 -16.81 -6.11 3.18
C ILE A 51 -17.78 -7.26 3.39
N LEU A 52 -17.24 -8.43 3.77
CA LEU A 52 -18.06 -9.59 4.09
C LEU A 52 -18.62 -9.46 5.51
N PRO A 53 -19.80 -10.07 5.79
CA PRO A 53 -20.28 -10.24 7.15
C PRO A 53 -19.21 -10.88 8.03
N ARG A 54 -19.21 -10.53 9.32
CA ARG A 54 -18.33 -11.17 10.30
C ARG A 54 -18.57 -12.68 10.29
N ASP A 55 -17.49 -13.40 10.51
CA ASP A 55 -17.52 -14.85 10.63
C ASP A 55 -18.50 -15.25 11.76
N PRO A 56 -19.51 -16.10 11.48
CA PRO A 56 -20.56 -16.39 12.45
C PRO A 56 -20.07 -17.20 13.65
N ASP A 57 -18.99 -17.97 13.49
CA ASP A 57 -18.47 -18.85 14.54
C ASP A 57 -17.48 -18.10 15.45
N THR A 58 -16.66 -17.22 14.89
CA THR A 58 -15.57 -16.54 15.59
C THR A 58 -15.81 -15.05 15.85
N GLY A 59 -16.80 -14.44 15.19
CA GLY A 59 -17.06 -13.00 15.21
C GLY A 59 -15.98 -12.16 14.54
N ARG A 60 -14.99 -12.77 13.89
CA ARG A 60 -13.86 -12.08 13.28
C ARG A 60 -14.22 -11.46 11.93
N GLU A 61 -13.57 -10.35 11.60
CA GLU A 61 -13.65 -9.81 10.24
C GLU A 61 -13.05 -10.80 9.24
N ARG A 62 -13.77 -11.03 8.14
CA ARG A 62 -13.31 -11.90 7.06
C ARG A 62 -12.42 -11.11 6.10
N SER A 63 -11.42 -11.79 5.55
CA SER A 63 -10.53 -11.20 4.56
C SER A 63 -11.22 -11.09 3.20
N THR A 64 -11.03 -9.96 2.54
CA THR A 64 -11.45 -9.67 1.17
C THR A 64 -10.25 -9.16 0.38
N ILE A 65 -10.41 -8.93 -0.92
CA ILE A 65 -9.40 -8.23 -1.71
C ILE A 65 -9.20 -6.83 -1.13
N SER A 66 -7.94 -6.41 -1.07
CA SER A 66 -7.53 -5.05 -0.73
C SER A 66 -6.84 -4.44 -1.95
N TRP A 67 -7.24 -3.25 -2.33
CA TRP A 67 -6.64 -2.53 -3.45
C TRP A 67 -5.58 -1.60 -2.91
N GLU A 68 -4.31 -1.94 -3.11
CA GLU A 68 -3.18 -1.31 -2.43
C GLU A 68 -2.36 -0.41 -3.37
N PHE A 69 -2.02 0.79 -2.89
CA PHE A 69 -1.06 1.69 -3.51
C PHE A 69 0.01 2.11 -2.52
N ASN A 70 1.27 1.80 -2.81
CA ASN A 70 2.40 2.16 -1.96
C ASN A 70 2.98 3.52 -2.33
N PHE A 71 3.24 4.37 -1.35
CA PHE A 71 3.82 5.71 -1.52
C PHE A 71 4.76 6.07 -0.38
N THR A 72 5.62 7.07 -0.62
CA THR A 72 6.50 7.66 0.41
C THR A 72 6.50 9.17 0.26
N GLY A 73 6.49 9.89 1.38
CA GLY A 73 6.56 11.34 1.37
C GLY A 73 7.83 11.89 0.70
N SER A 74 8.91 11.09 0.66
CA SER A 74 10.17 11.47 0.01
C SER A 74 10.07 11.62 -1.51
N ARG A 75 9.12 10.94 -2.16
CA ARG A 75 8.84 11.06 -3.61
C ARG A 75 7.76 12.09 -3.92
N CYS A 76 7.07 12.56 -2.90
CA CYS A 76 6.08 13.62 -2.99
C CYS A 76 6.83 14.94 -2.85
N ARG A 77 7.51 15.38 -3.93
CA ARG A 77 8.08 16.72 -3.96
C ARG A 77 7.05 17.70 -4.51
N PRO A 78 6.95 18.91 -3.94
CA PRO A 78 6.12 19.95 -4.53
C PRO A 78 6.52 20.10 -5.99
N GLY A 79 5.55 19.93 -6.88
CA GLY A 79 5.78 19.98 -8.32
C GLY A 79 6.53 21.25 -8.70
N SER A 80 7.43 21.14 -9.67
CA SER A 80 8.27 22.20 -10.23
C SER A 80 7.50 23.42 -10.78
N HIS A 81 6.18 23.44 -10.65
CA HIS A 81 5.27 24.47 -11.12
C HIS A 81 4.78 25.32 -9.94
N GLY A 82 5.64 26.23 -9.50
CA GLY A 82 5.23 27.41 -8.73
C GLY A 82 5.59 27.36 -7.24
N ARG A 83 6.63 28.13 -6.87
CA ARG A 83 6.93 28.77 -5.55
C ARG A 83 6.55 28.02 -4.26
N SER A 84 6.36 26.72 -4.29
CA SER A 84 6.10 25.94 -3.10
C SER A 84 7.42 25.83 -2.36
N SER A 85 7.52 26.58 -1.27
CA SER A 85 8.61 26.47 -0.31
C SER A 85 8.86 24.98 -0.04
N PRO A 86 10.11 24.50 0.09
CA PRO A 86 10.41 23.10 0.37
C PRO A 86 9.76 22.56 1.66
N SER A 87 9.11 23.44 2.44
CA SER A 87 8.36 23.19 3.67
C SER A 87 6.83 23.13 3.51
N GLY A 88 6.28 23.25 2.30
CA GLY A 88 4.83 23.28 2.07
C GLY A 88 4.19 21.89 1.92
N PRO A 89 2.85 21.80 1.98
CA PRO A 89 2.09 20.61 1.59
C PRO A 89 2.54 20.09 0.22
N SER A 90 2.69 18.77 0.10
CA SER A 90 2.89 18.12 -1.19
C SER A 90 1.67 17.30 -1.53
N ALA A 91 1.15 17.49 -2.74
CA ALA A 91 0.04 16.73 -3.26
C ALA A 91 0.47 15.92 -4.50
N PHE A 92 -0.17 14.77 -4.70
CA PHE A 92 0.06 13.89 -5.84
C PHE A 92 -1.23 13.18 -6.25
N PHE A 93 -1.29 12.77 -7.52
CA PHE A 93 -2.42 12.04 -8.06
C PHE A 93 -2.13 10.53 -8.16
N VAL A 94 -3.14 9.72 -7.85
CA VAL A 94 -3.13 8.26 -7.91
C VAL A 94 -4.29 7.79 -8.79
N PRO A 95 -4.03 7.41 -10.05
CA PRO A 95 -5.03 6.82 -10.93
C PRO A 95 -5.52 5.47 -10.39
N TRP A 96 -6.73 5.05 -10.75
CA TRP A 96 -7.30 3.80 -10.26
C TRP A 96 -6.49 2.55 -10.61
N ASP A 97 -5.88 2.51 -11.79
CA ASP A 97 -5.08 1.37 -12.28
C ASP A 97 -3.73 1.21 -11.56
N HIS A 98 -3.32 2.20 -10.75
CA HIS A 98 -2.15 2.12 -9.89
C HIS A 98 -2.40 1.27 -8.64
N PHE A 99 -3.65 1.07 -8.24
CA PHE A 99 -3.99 0.17 -7.14
C PHE A 99 -3.82 -1.29 -7.55
N LYS A 100 -3.08 -2.04 -6.75
CA LYS A 100 -2.81 -3.46 -7.00
C LYS A 100 -3.63 -4.34 -6.05
N PRO A 101 -4.31 -5.37 -6.58
CA PRO A 101 -5.14 -6.26 -5.78
C PRO A 101 -4.24 -7.15 -4.90
N THR A 102 -4.58 -7.24 -3.62
CA THR A 102 -3.95 -8.19 -2.71
C THR A 102 -4.99 -8.95 -1.91
N PHE A 103 -4.71 -10.22 -1.61
CA PHE A 103 -5.45 -11.01 -0.65
C PHE A 103 -4.49 -11.49 0.44
N ARG A 104 -4.72 -11.03 1.67
CA ARG A 104 -3.85 -11.30 2.83
C ARG A 104 -2.37 -10.98 2.53
N GLY A 105 -2.13 -9.84 1.88
CA GLY A 105 -0.79 -9.34 1.56
C GLY A 105 -0.11 -10.03 0.38
N LYS A 106 -0.77 -10.97 -0.31
CA LYS A 106 -0.27 -11.58 -1.54
C LYS A 106 -0.99 -10.97 -2.74
N ARG A 107 -0.25 -10.67 -3.81
CA ARG A 107 -0.82 -10.18 -5.07
C ARG A 107 -1.82 -11.20 -5.63
N CYS A 108 -2.94 -10.71 -6.16
CA CYS A 108 -3.89 -11.51 -6.93
C CYS A 108 -3.67 -11.22 -8.42
N ASP A 109 -3.45 -12.25 -9.23
CA ASP A 109 -3.17 -12.06 -10.67
C ASP A 109 -4.44 -11.83 -11.49
N ASP A 110 -5.56 -12.44 -11.09
CA ASP A 110 -6.86 -12.34 -11.80
C ASP A 110 -7.99 -11.85 -10.86
N PRO A 111 -7.92 -10.62 -10.32
CA PRO A 111 -9.01 -10.10 -9.50
C PRO A 111 -10.22 -9.74 -10.39
N LYS A 112 -11.42 -9.67 -9.79
CA LYS A 112 -12.44 -8.77 -10.34
C LYS A 112 -11.91 -7.34 -10.26
N SER A 113 -12.25 -6.46 -11.20
CA SER A 113 -11.85 -5.05 -11.14
C SER A 113 -12.39 -4.37 -9.88
N LEU A 114 -11.67 -3.37 -9.37
CA LEU A 114 -12.12 -2.51 -8.27
C LEU A 114 -13.49 -1.92 -8.63
N ASP A 115 -14.51 -2.21 -7.82
CA ASP A 115 -15.84 -1.65 -8.01
C ASP A 115 -15.88 -0.21 -7.48
N LEU A 116 -15.62 0.74 -8.37
CA LEU A 116 -15.65 2.16 -8.06
C LEU A 116 -17.06 2.69 -7.78
N SER A 117 -18.13 1.95 -8.11
CA SER A 117 -19.50 2.38 -7.83
C SER A 117 -19.90 2.13 -6.37
N ASP A 118 -19.14 1.30 -5.65
CA ASP A 118 -19.45 0.88 -4.28
C ASP A 118 -18.19 0.72 -3.41
N VAL A 119 -17.39 1.78 -3.28
CA VAL A 119 -16.22 1.78 -2.38
C VAL A 119 -16.69 1.90 -0.93
N LYS A 120 -16.26 0.97 -0.07
CA LYS A 120 -16.73 0.79 1.31
C LYS A 120 -15.73 1.15 2.39
N GLY A 121 -14.46 1.35 2.03
CA GLY A 121 -13.45 1.66 3.02
C GLY A 121 -12.18 2.23 2.41
N VAL A 122 -11.56 3.11 3.18
CA VAL A 122 -10.25 3.70 2.88
C VAL A 122 -9.37 3.50 4.12
N SER A 123 -8.18 2.95 3.90
CA SER A 123 -7.23 2.68 4.98
C SER A 123 -5.82 3.13 4.61
N ILE A 124 -5.08 3.56 5.63
CA ILE A 124 -3.65 3.86 5.54
C ILE A 124 -2.94 2.85 6.42
N MET A 125 -1.95 2.18 5.83
CA MET A 125 -1.16 1.16 6.49
C MET A 125 0.32 1.48 6.38
N ILE A 126 1.07 1.12 7.41
CA ILE A 126 2.51 0.98 7.34
C ILE A 126 2.87 -0.49 7.60
N ARG A 127 3.82 -1.02 6.83
CA ARG A 127 4.36 -2.37 7.00
C ARG A 127 5.84 -2.30 7.22
N SER A 128 6.37 -3.25 7.96
CA SER A 128 7.81 -3.45 8.13
C SER A 128 8.50 -4.00 6.87
N PHE A 129 7.74 -4.64 5.98
CA PHE A 129 8.23 -5.28 4.76
C PHE A 129 9.41 -6.23 5.06
N PHE A 130 9.21 -7.12 6.04
CA PHE A 130 10.20 -8.11 6.50
C PHE A 130 11.53 -7.48 6.95
N GLY A 131 11.43 -6.33 7.62
CA GLY A 131 12.57 -5.62 8.21
C GLY A 131 13.20 -4.56 7.31
N SER A 132 12.69 -4.28 6.11
CA SER A 132 13.22 -3.18 5.29
C SER A 132 12.87 -1.80 5.83
N GLN A 133 11.86 -1.69 6.70
CA GLN A 133 11.64 -0.51 7.54
C GLN A 133 11.17 -0.89 8.96
N GLN A 134 11.57 -0.11 9.95
CA GLN A 134 11.23 -0.34 11.36
C GLN A 134 11.26 0.97 12.18
N GLY A 135 10.85 0.87 13.44
CA GLY A 135 10.85 1.99 14.39
C GLY A 135 9.60 2.87 14.32
N ASP A 136 9.65 3.97 15.05
CA ASP A 136 8.55 4.94 15.14
C ASP A 136 8.21 5.48 13.77
N PHE A 137 6.92 5.64 13.48
CA PHE A 137 6.43 6.13 12.20
C PHE A 137 5.52 7.33 12.34
N ARG A 138 5.56 8.22 11.35
CA ARG A 138 4.73 9.42 11.32
C ARG A 138 4.37 9.78 9.90
N LEU A 139 3.08 9.94 9.65
CA LEU A 139 2.54 10.47 8.40
C LEU A 139 1.48 11.51 8.74
N ARG A 140 1.59 12.72 8.19
CA ARG A 140 0.57 13.75 8.29
C ARG A 140 -0.12 13.90 6.94
N ILE A 141 -1.28 13.28 6.82
CA ILE A 141 -2.19 13.46 5.69
C ILE A 141 -3.01 14.73 5.92
N ILE A 142 -3.08 15.58 4.90
CA ILE A 142 -3.90 16.79 4.88
C ILE A 142 -5.26 16.48 4.25
N SER A 143 -5.27 15.80 3.10
CA SER A 143 -6.49 15.42 2.40
C SER A 143 -6.32 14.18 1.52
N ILE A 144 -7.44 13.49 1.28
CA ILE A 144 -7.61 12.47 0.26
C ILE A 144 -8.92 12.81 -0.46
N VAL A 145 -8.87 13.06 -1.76
CA VAL A 145 -10.00 13.58 -2.54
C VAL A 145 -10.11 12.82 -3.86
N ALA A 146 -11.31 12.42 -4.26
CA ALA A 146 -11.54 11.86 -5.59
C ALA A 146 -11.64 12.99 -6.63
N THR A 147 -10.94 12.85 -7.77
CA THR A 147 -10.89 13.88 -8.82
C THR A 147 -10.83 13.28 -10.23
N SER A 148 -11.39 14.00 -11.21
CA SER A 148 -11.34 13.66 -12.65
C SER A 148 -10.43 14.59 -13.47
N SER A 149 -9.94 15.68 -12.88
CA SER A 149 -9.03 16.64 -13.51
C SER A 149 -7.78 16.77 -12.66
N PRO A 150 -6.81 15.86 -12.79
CA PRO A 150 -5.58 15.97 -12.04
C PRO A 150 -4.74 17.13 -12.62
N ASP A 151 -4.73 18.25 -11.90
CA ASP A 151 -3.74 19.32 -12.13
C ASP A 151 -2.37 18.95 -11.54
N LEU A 152 -2.31 17.81 -10.84
CA LEU A 152 -1.14 17.32 -10.12
C LEU A 152 -0.40 16.22 -10.90
N PRO A 153 0.93 16.09 -10.67
CA PRO A 153 1.69 15.00 -11.24
C PRO A 153 1.20 13.66 -10.70
N GLU A 154 1.11 12.69 -11.60
CA GLU A 154 0.85 11.29 -11.28
C GLU A 154 2.04 10.71 -10.50
N LEU A 155 1.75 10.01 -9.39
CA LEU A 155 2.76 9.33 -8.61
C LEU A 155 2.88 7.87 -9.04
N ALA A 156 4.07 7.51 -9.55
CA ALA A 156 4.42 6.12 -9.77
C ALA A 156 4.46 5.35 -8.42
N PRO A 157 3.95 4.10 -8.36
CA PRO A 157 3.95 3.31 -7.13
C PRO A 157 5.37 3.12 -6.57
N THR A 158 5.50 3.22 -5.25
CA THR A 158 6.76 2.89 -4.57
C THR A 158 6.90 1.39 -4.43
N VAL A 159 7.98 0.82 -4.98
CA VAL A 159 8.31 -0.59 -4.76
C VAL A 159 8.82 -0.74 -3.33
N ALA A 160 8.05 -1.41 -2.49
CA ALA A 160 8.54 -1.84 -1.20
C ALA A 160 9.35 -3.12 -1.43
N SER A 161 10.64 -3.09 -1.11
CA SER A 161 11.51 -4.25 -1.24
C SER A 161 11.12 -5.32 -0.22
N ASN A 162 10.33 -6.29 -0.65
CA ASN A 162 10.13 -7.55 0.05
C ASN A 162 11.17 -8.57 -0.46
N PRO A 163 12.13 -9.01 0.35
CA PRO A 163 13.12 -10.01 -0.07
C PRO A 163 12.47 -11.35 -0.49
N HIS A 164 11.21 -11.60 -0.11
CA HIS A 164 10.47 -12.82 -0.43
C HIS A 164 9.58 -12.77 -1.69
N GLU A 165 9.44 -11.61 -2.35
CA GLU A 165 8.61 -11.54 -3.59
C GLU A 165 9.32 -12.08 -4.83
N HIS A 166 10.65 -12.25 -4.79
CA HIS A 166 11.35 -13.07 -5.77
C HIS A 166 11.27 -14.55 -5.38
N GLY A 167 10.10 -15.14 -5.61
CA GLY A 167 9.98 -16.56 -5.94
C GLY A 167 10.60 -16.85 -7.31
N GLY A 168 11.88 -16.51 -7.46
CA GLY A 168 12.70 -16.86 -8.61
C GLY A 168 13.08 -18.32 -8.51
N VAL A 169 12.60 -19.09 -9.48
CA VAL A 169 13.10 -20.38 -9.96
C VAL A 169 14.26 -20.94 -9.14
N ALA A 170 13.99 -22.00 -8.38
CA ALA A 170 15.03 -22.85 -7.83
C ALA A 170 15.87 -23.41 -8.99
N ALA A 171 16.92 -22.68 -9.34
CA ALA A 171 17.98 -23.20 -10.18
C ALA A 171 18.72 -24.26 -9.35
N SER A 172 18.39 -25.50 -9.65
CA SER A 172 19.19 -26.67 -9.33
C SER A 172 20.63 -26.43 -9.78
N ALA A 173 21.54 -26.24 -8.83
CA ALA A 173 22.95 -26.66 -8.93
C ALA A 173 23.70 -26.33 -7.64
N ARG A 174 24.01 -27.35 -6.83
CA ARG A 174 25.41 -27.59 -6.48
C ARG A 174 25.64 -29.02 -6.01
N ALA A 175 26.63 -29.62 -6.66
CA ALA A 175 27.08 -30.98 -6.53
C ALA A 175 27.53 -31.35 -5.11
N SER A 176 27.26 -32.60 -4.71
CA SER A 176 28.01 -33.27 -3.65
C SER A 176 29.38 -33.70 -4.21
N PRO A 177 30.51 -33.38 -3.56
CA PRO A 177 31.77 -34.00 -3.90
C PRO A 177 31.83 -35.40 -3.29
N ALA A 178 32.37 -36.33 -4.08
CA ALA A 178 32.66 -37.69 -3.68
C ALA A 178 33.60 -37.71 -2.47
N GLU A 179 33.21 -38.42 -1.42
CA GLU A 179 34.09 -38.79 -0.33
C GLU A 179 34.64 -40.19 -0.61
N THR A 180 35.93 -40.23 -0.94
CA THR A 180 36.75 -41.42 -1.11
C THR A 180 36.77 -42.23 0.18
N ARG A 181 36.26 -43.47 0.16
CA ARG A 181 36.67 -44.50 1.13
C ARG A 181 37.80 -45.32 0.53
N GLY A 182 39.01 -45.02 0.96
CA GLY A 182 40.14 -45.93 0.93
C GLY A 182 40.33 -46.56 2.30
N ARG A 183 40.21 -47.88 2.38
CA ARG A 183 40.97 -48.77 3.26
C ARG A 183 40.83 -50.20 2.77
#